data_AF-I4D7K4-F1
#
_entry.id   AF-I4D7K4-F1
#
_cell.length_a   1.000
_cell.length_b   1.000
_cell.length_c   1.000
_cell.angle_alpha   90.00
_cell.angle_beta   90.00
_cell.angle_gamma   90.00
#
_symmetry.space_group_name_H-M   'P 1'
#
loop_
_entity.id
_entity.type
_entity.pdbx_description
1 polymer ?
#
loop_
_entity_poly.entity_id
_entity_poly.type
_entity_poly.pdbx_seq_one_letter_code
_entity_poly.pdbx_strand_id
1 'polypeptide(L)'
;MFINAKNEPVGFVSDGDIMKNIGYQDPKIFFIDAFNSASWVDTEPFDEKIKNLMNRNVMEIATKRVITVDVNEDLDQVAKILGNKKIKKVPVVSEEKLVGIISRGDIVRFIVNNYIYQ
;
A
#
# COMPACT_ATOMS: atom_id res chain seq x y z
N MET A 1 -0.36 4.67 7.60
CA MET A 1 -1.48 5.56 7.21
C MET A 1 -1.06 6.96 7.59
N PHE A 2 -1.18 7.90 6.67
CA PHE A 2 -0.91 9.32 6.91
C PHE A 2 -2.23 10.06 6.89
N ILE A 3 -2.41 10.96 7.86
CA ILE A 3 -3.59 11.80 8.01
C ILE A 3 -3.16 13.27 7.99
N ASN A 4 -4.06 14.15 7.54
CA ASN A 4 -3.86 15.59 7.67
C ASN A 4 -4.34 16.10 9.04
N ALA A 5 -4.22 17.42 9.26
CA ALA A 5 -4.66 18.06 10.49
C ALA A 5 -6.19 17.98 10.76
N LYS A 6 -6.99 17.64 9.75
CA LYS A 6 -8.44 17.42 9.86
C LYS A 6 -8.81 15.95 10.16
N ASN A 7 -7.80 15.09 10.35
CA ASN A 7 -7.96 13.65 10.52
C ASN A 7 -8.46 12.91 9.26
N GLU A 8 -8.29 13.49 8.08
CA GLU A 8 -8.64 12.85 6.80
C GLU A 8 -7.44 12.02 6.29
N PRO A 9 -7.66 10.81 5.76
CA PRO A 9 -6.60 10.00 5.15
C PRO A 9 -6.00 10.67 3.91
N VAL A 10 -4.67 10.86 3.88
CA VAL A 10 -3.95 11.49 2.74
C VAL A 10 -2.93 10.60 2.07
N GLY A 11 -2.60 9.45 2.66
CA GLY A 11 -1.68 8.51 2.04
C GLY A 11 -1.50 7.24 2.83
N PHE A 12 -0.99 6.22 2.15
CA PHE A 12 -0.72 4.92 2.76
C PHE A 12 0.63 4.38 2.30
N VAL A 13 1.38 3.81 3.24
CA VAL A 13 2.59 3.03 2.95
C VAL A 13 2.38 1.63 3.52
N SER A 14 2.60 0.65 2.65
CA SER A 14 2.63 -0.77 2.92
C SER A 14 4.05 -1.32 2.86
N ASP A 15 4.20 -2.57 3.29
CA ASP A 15 5.41 -3.34 3.02
C ASP A 15 5.68 -3.44 1.51
N GLY A 16 4.64 -3.54 0.68
CA GLY A 16 4.77 -3.53 -0.78
C GLY A 16 5.40 -2.25 -1.35
N ASP A 17 5.05 -1.08 -0.78
CA ASP A 17 5.67 0.19 -1.18
C ASP A 17 7.15 0.22 -0.82
N ILE A 18 7.52 -0.30 0.35
CA ILE A 18 8.93 -0.41 0.77
C ILE A 18 9.68 -1.39 -0.16
N MET A 19 9.15 -2.60 -0.34
CA MET A 19 9.76 -3.65 -1.16
C MET A 19 9.99 -3.19 -2.60
N LYS A 20 9.04 -2.44 -3.17
CA LYS A 20 9.17 -1.88 -4.52
C LYS A 20 10.32 -0.90 -4.66
N ASN A 21 10.66 -0.16 -3.59
CA ASN A 21 11.73 0.85 -3.64
C ASN A 21 13.12 0.28 -3.31
N ILE A 22 13.21 -0.79 -2.52
CA ILE A 22 14.51 -1.44 -2.19
C ILE A 22 14.83 -2.65 -3.06
N GLY A 23 13.83 -3.18 -3.76
CA GLY A 23 13.98 -4.33 -4.65
C GLY A 23 14.87 -4.03 -5.86
N TYR A 24 15.43 -5.09 -6.42
CA TYR A 24 16.06 -5.03 -7.73
C TYR A 24 15.04 -4.57 -8.78
N GLN A 25 15.42 -3.58 -9.58
CA GLN A 25 14.63 -3.08 -10.69
C GLN A 25 15.10 -3.74 -11.97
N ASP A 26 14.16 -4.39 -12.68
CA ASP A 26 14.46 -4.99 -13.97
C ASP A 26 15.04 -3.95 -14.95
N PRO A 27 16.04 -4.32 -15.77
CA PRO A 27 16.60 -3.42 -16.75
C PRO A 27 15.52 -2.85 -17.67
N LYS A 28 15.46 -1.52 -17.79
CA LYS A 28 14.53 -0.86 -18.70
C LYS A 28 15.24 -0.54 -20.01
N ILE A 29 14.77 -1.13 -21.09
CA ILE A 29 15.21 -0.81 -22.45
C ILE A 29 14.32 0.32 -22.97
N PHE A 30 14.96 1.41 -23.40
CA PHE A 30 14.32 2.56 -24.02
C PHE A 30 14.80 2.64 -25.47
N PHE A 31 13.86 2.64 -26.40
CA PHE A 31 14.14 2.91 -27.80
C PHE A 31 14.16 4.43 -28.01
N ILE A 32 15.32 4.96 -28.37
CA ILE A 32 15.50 6.39 -28.63
C ILE A 32 15.01 6.70 -30.04
N ASP A 33 15.29 5.79 -30.98
CA ASP A 33 14.76 5.81 -32.34
C ASP A 33 14.65 4.37 -32.88
N ALA A 34 14.35 4.22 -34.17
CA ALA A 34 14.13 2.93 -34.81
C ALA A 34 15.39 2.02 -34.84
N PHE A 35 16.57 2.57 -34.58
CA PHE A 35 17.85 1.85 -34.66
C PHE A 35 18.65 1.90 -33.37
N ASN A 36 18.37 2.85 -32.49
CA ASN A 36 19.08 3.04 -31.23
C ASN A 36 18.22 2.67 -30.03
N SER A 37 18.79 1.85 -29.15
CA SER A 37 18.24 1.55 -27.84
C SER A 37 19.25 1.81 -26.74
N ALA A 38 18.78 2.28 -25.58
CA ALA A 38 19.55 2.44 -24.37
C ALA A 38 18.92 1.59 -23.26
N SER A 39 19.76 0.95 -22.43
CA SER A 39 19.31 0.23 -21.26
C SER A 39 19.69 0.97 -19.99
N TRP A 40 18.76 1.03 -19.03
CA TRP A 40 19.05 1.42 -17.66
C TRP A 40 19.12 0.15 -16.84
N VAL A 41 20.31 -0.13 -16.32
CA VAL A 41 20.57 -1.27 -15.45
C VAL A 41 20.66 -0.76 -14.03
N ASP A 42 19.92 -1.41 -13.14
CA ASP A 42 20.01 -1.17 -11.72
C ASP A 42 21.34 -1.71 -11.18
N THR A 43 22.26 -0.80 -10.88
CA THR A 43 23.62 -1.10 -10.38
C THR A 43 23.77 -0.75 -8.91
N GLU A 44 22.73 -0.19 -8.30
CA GLU A 44 22.79 0.32 -6.92
C GLU A 44 22.75 -0.87 -5.93
N PRO A 45 23.74 -0.99 -5.04
CA PRO A 45 23.73 -2.01 -4.00
C PRO A 45 22.52 -1.87 -3.07
N PHE A 46 22.05 -3.00 -2.53
CA PHE A 46 20.87 -3.04 -1.65
C PHE A 46 20.97 -2.10 -0.44
N ASP A 47 22.14 -2.02 0.20
CA ASP A 47 22.35 -1.15 1.37
C ASP A 47 22.28 0.34 1.01
N GLU A 48 22.71 0.71 -0.21
CA GLU A 48 22.62 2.08 -0.70
C GLU A 48 21.15 2.46 -0.96
N LYS A 49 20.36 1.54 -1.54
CA LYS A 49 18.92 1.74 -1.72
C LYS A 49 18.20 1.97 -0.40
N ILE A 50 18.55 1.22 0.65
CA ILE A 50 17.98 1.42 1.99
C ILE A 50 18.35 2.81 2.50
N LYS A 51 19.63 3.22 2.42
CA LYS A 51 20.07 4.56 2.83
C LYS A 51 19.32 5.66 2.09
N ASN A 52 19.19 5.52 0.77
CA ASN A 52 18.46 6.47 -0.06
C ASN A 52 16.97 6.51 0.31
N LEU A 53 16.33 5.36 0.51
CA LEU A 53 14.94 5.29 0.95
C LEU A 53 14.71 5.98 2.29
N MET A 54 15.61 5.81 3.26
CA MET A 54 15.51 6.43 4.59
C MET A 54 15.61 7.97 4.54
N ASN A 55 16.29 8.52 3.55
CA ASN A 55 16.47 9.97 3.40
C ASN A 55 15.36 10.64 2.58
N ARG A 56 14.45 9.86 1.98
CA ARG A 56 13.35 10.39 1.16
C ARG A 56 12.16 10.80 2.00
N ASN A 57 11.41 11.78 1.52
CA ASN A 57 10.14 12.10 2.14
C ASN A 57 9.19 10.90 1.98
N VAL A 58 8.58 10.45 3.07
CA VAL A 58 7.70 9.27 3.07
C VAL A 58 6.50 9.42 2.11
N MET A 59 6.06 10.64 1.84
CA MET A 59 4.97 10.92 0.89
C MET A 59 5.38 10.75 -0.57
N GLU A 60 6.67 10.63 -0.87
CA GLU A 60 7.16 10.28 -2.22
C GLU A 60 6.97 8.81 -2.55
N ILE A 61 6.98 7.95 -1.54
CA ILE A 61 6.78 6.49 -1.69
C ILE A 61 5.36 6.07 -1.34
N ALA A 62 4.58 6.95 -0.70
CA ALA A 62 3.22 6.66 -0.30
C ALA A 62 2.28 6.51 -1.51
N THR A 63 1.40 5.51 -1.44
CA THR A 63 0.23 5.43 -2.29
C THR A 63 -0.74 6.56 -1.89
N LYS A 64 -0.97 7.51 -2.81
CA LYS A 64 -1.82 8.71 -2.57
C LYS A 64 -3.32 8.46 -2.74
N ARG A 65 -3.71 7.50 -3.57
CA ARG A 65 -5.12 7.10 -3.74
C ARG A 65 -5.48 6.10 -2.64
N VAL A 66 -5.87 6.64 -1.48
CA VAL A 66 -6.31 5.83 -0.35
C VAL A 66 -7.72 5.33 -0.63
N ILE A 67 -7.86 4.01 -0.82
CA ILE A 67 -9.18 3.37 -0.78
C ILE A 67 -9.58 3.30 0.69
N THR A 68 -10.78 3.76 1.03
CA THR A 68 -11.36 3.74 2.38
C THR A 68 -12.68 2.96 2.38
N VAL A 69 -13.14 2.58 3.57
CA VAL A 69 -14.49 2.03 3.80
C VAL A 69 -15.18 2.85 4.88
N ASP A 70 -16.50 2.99 4.82
CA ASP A 70 -17.27 3.65 5.88
C ASP A 70 -17.36 2.75 7.12
N VAL A 71 -17.50 3.35 8.30
CA VAL A 71 -17.68 2.63 9.57
C VAL A 71 -18.96 1.78 9.61
N ASN A 72 -19.95 2.12 8.79
CA ASN A 72 -21.20 1.38 8.67
C ASN A 72 -21.22 0.41 7.47
N GLU A 73 -20.10 0.25 6.75
CA GLU A 73 -20.00 -0.67 5.61
C GLU A 73 -20.10 -2.12 6.08
N ASP A 74 -20.89 -2.94 5.38
CA ASP A 74 -21.05 -4.34 5.69
C ASP A 74 -19.72 -5.11 5.54
N LEU A 75 -19.48 -6.06 6.46
CA LEU A 75 -18.21 -6.78 6.54
C LEU A 75 -17.88 -7.57 5.26
N ASP A 76 -18.89 -8.06 4.55
CA ASP A 76 -18.73 -8.77 3.29
C ASP A 76 -18.27 -7.85 2.14
N GLN A 77 -18.74 -6.60 2.10
CA GLN A 77 -18.26 -5.58 1.17
C GLN A 77 -16.82 -5.21 1.48
N VAL A 78 -16.47 -5.04 2.77
CA VAL A 78 -15.08 -4.84 3.18
C VAL A 78 -14.21 -6.00 2.72
N ALA A 79 -14.65 -7.25 2.93
CA ALA A 79 -13.93 -8.45 2.48
C ALA A 79 -13.75 -8.48 0.96
N LYS A 80 -14.79 -8.13 0.19
CA LYS A 80 -14.76 -8.01 -1.28
C LYS A 80 -13.75 -6.95 -1.74
N ILE A 81 -13.72 -5.77 -1.11
CA ILE A 81 -12.76 -4.71 -1.43
C ILE A 81 -11.33 -5.20 -1.18
N LEU A 82 -11.06 -5.75 0.00
CA LEU A 82 -9.74 -6.30 0.35
C LEU A 82 -9.34 -7.42 -0.62
N GLY A 83 -10.28 -8.29 -0.99
CA GLY A 83 -10.13 -9.38 -1.96
C GLY A 83 -9.72 -8.88 -3.34
N ASN A 84 -10.60 -8.11 -3.98
CA ASN A 84 -10.49 -7.69 -5.38
C ASN A 84 -9.33 -6.72 -5.62
N LYS A 85 -9.11 -5.80 -4.69
CA LYS A 85 -8.03 -4.81 -4.80
C LYS A 85 -6.66 -5.38 -4.39
N LYS A 86 -6.61 -6.64 -3.93
CA LYS A 86 -5.40 -7.30 -3.42
C LYS A 86 -4.68 -6.48 -2.33
N ILE A 87 -5.45 -5.74 -1.53
CA ILE A 87 -4.93 -4.95 -0.41
C ILE A 87 -5.09 -5.73 0.90
N LYS A 88 -4.10 -5.60 1.79
CA LYS A 88 -4.03 -6.35 3.04
C LYS A 88 -4.86 -5.72 4.16
N LYS A 89 -5.01 -4.40 4.12
CA LYS A 89 -5.72 -3.58 5.10
C LYS A 89 -6.32 -2.36 4.41
N VAL A 90 -7.41 -1.86 4.97
CA VAL A 90 -8.12 -0.68 4.50
C VAL A 90 -8.46 0.23 5.68
N PRO A 91 -8.39 1.56 5.52
CA PRO A 91 -8.77 2.50 6.56
C PRO A 91 -10.29 2.60 6.64
N VAL A 92 -10.78 2.68 7.88
CA VAL A 92 -12.19 2.86 8.19
C VAL A 92 -12.41 4.34 8.50
N VAL A 93 -13.37 4.96 7.84
CA VAL A 93 -13.70 6.37 8.00
C VAL A 93 -15.13 6.57 8.48
N SER A 94 -15.38 7.69 9.14
CA SER A 94 -16.72 8.21 9.45
C SER A 94 -16.70 9.70 9.14
N GLU A 95 -17.61 10.17 8.30
CA GLU A 95 -17.62 11.57 7.82
C GLU A 95 -16.24 12.01 7.29
N GLU A 96 -15.62 11.17 6.44
CA GLU A 96 -14.27 11.37 5.86
C GLU A 96 -13.08 11.32 6.85
N LYS A 97 -13.35 11.24 8.15
CA LYS A 97 -12.31 11.18 9.19
C LYS A 97 -11.91 9.74 9.48
N LEU A 98 -10.62 9.50 9.63
CA LEU A 98 -10.08 8.19 10.01
C LEU A 98 -10.53 7.83 11.43
N VAL A 99 -11.25 6.72 11.56
CA VAL A 99 -11.69 6.16 12.85
C VAL A 99 -11.04 4.81 13.17
N GLY A 100 -10.43 4.15 12.18
CA GLY A 100 -9.75 2.89 12.40
C GLY A 100 -9.10 2.30 11.16
N ILE A 101 -8.60 1.08 11.30
CA ILE A 101 -8.06 0.27 10.21
C ILE A 101 -8.60 -1.14 10.39
N ILE A 102 -9.03 -1.77 9.31
CA ILE A 102 -9.41 -3.18 9.29
C ILE A 102 -8.53 -3.93 8.29
N SER A 103 -8.05 -5.10 8.67
CA SER A 103 -7.21 -5.98 7.85
C SER A 103 -7.91 -7.29 7.52
N ARG A 104 -7.39 -7.98 6.50
CA ARG A 104 -7.80 -9.35 6.20
C ARG A 104 -7.64 -10.27 7.43
N GLY A 105 -6.59 -10.06 8.23
CA GLY A 105 -6.33 -10.82 9.44
C GLY A 105 -7.39 -10.61 10.52
N ASP A 106 -7.94 -9.40 10.64
CA ASP A 106 -9.02 -9.11 11.59
C ASP A 106 -10.31 -9.84 11.19
N ILE A 107 -10.64 -9.87 9.89
CA ILE A 107 -11.79 -10.60 9.36
C ILE A 107 -11.63 -12.11 9.60
N VAL A 108 -10.46 -12.67 9.29
CA VAL A 108 -10.20 -14.10 9.53
C VAL A 108 -10.29 -14.43 11.02
N ARG A 109 -9.72 -13.59 11.89
CA ARG A 109 -9.80 -13.78 13.35
C ARG A 109 -11.25 -13.72 13.84
N PHE A 110 -12.06 -12.79 13.33
CA PHE A 110 -13.48 -12.71 13.63
C PHE A 110 -14.20 -14.01 13.24
N ILE A 111 -13.97 -14.53 12.04
CA ILE A 111 -14.59 -15.77 11.57
C ILE A 111 -14.19 -16.95 12.47
N VAL A 112 -12.90 -17.11 12.74
CA VAL A 112 -12.37 -18.20 13.57
C VAL A 112 -13.01 -18.18 14.97
N ASN A 113 -13.01 -17.01 15.61
CA ASN A 113 -13.54 -16.87 16.97
C ASN A 113 -15.06 -17.06 17.05
N ASN A 114 -15.80 -16.64 16.03
CA ASN A 114 -17.27 -16.64 16.09
C ASN A 114 -17.91 -17.86 15.42
N TYR A 115 -17.20 -18.66 14.64
CA TYR A 115 -17.82 -19.77 13.91
C TYR A 115 -17.06 -21.09 13.97
N ILE A 116 -15.78 -21.08 14.38
CA ILE A 116 -14.95 -22.30 14.44
C ILE A 116 -14.75 -22.77 15.88
N TYR A 117 -14.40 -21.87 16.79
CA TYR A 117 -14.16 -22.21 18.20
C TYR A 117 -15.40 -22.11 19.09
N GLN A 118 -16.60 -22.22 18.51
CA GLN A 118 -17.83 -22.35 19.29
C GLN A 118 -17.92 -23.74 19.92
#